data_AF-A0A6A3LH98-F1
#
_entry.id   AF-A0A6A3LH98-F1
#
_cell.length_a   1.000
_cell.length_b   1.000
_cell.length_c   1.000
_cell.angle_alpha   90.00
_cell.angle_beta   90.00
_cell.angle_gamma   90.00
#
_symmetry.space_group_name_H-M   'P 1'
#
loop_
_entity.id
_entity.type
_entity.pdbx_description
1 polymer ?
#
loop_
_entity_poly.entity_id
_entity_poly.type
_entity_poly.pdbx_seq_one_letter_code
_entity_poly.pdbx_strand_id
1 'polypeptide(L)'
;MPDKTISIRAAGVAIVVKLCRQFRGKSFGPTEKDYLGFALYERGHWVATASVERWLQQLAAILGETSELYLAILAAWTEYARDRNARADRLRLQIPKRLWAWCLPDADG
;
A
#
# COMPACT_ATOMS: atom_id res chain seq x y z
N MET A 1 -21.44 -4.10 12.07
CA MET A 1 -20.98 -5.50 11.95
C MET A 1 -19.88 -5.74 12.97
N PRO A 2 -19.94 -6.84 13.75
CA PRO A 2 -18.94 -7.14 14.77
C PRO A 2 -17.54 -7.31 14.16
N ASP A 3 -16.52 -7.16 14.98
CA ASP A 3 -15.10 -7.33 14.68
C ASP A 3 -14.76 -8.80 14.41
N LYS A 4 -15.28 -9.31 13.29
CA LYS A 4 -15.10 -10.67 12.80
C LYS A 4 -14.35 -10.64 11.46
N THR A 5 -13.51 -11.65 11.27
CA THR A 5 -12.79 -11.90 10.01
C THR A 5 -13.78 -12.10 8.87
N ILE A 6 -13.61 -11.35 7.78
CA ILE A 6 -14.43 -11.49 6.57
C ILE A 6 -13.65 -12.31 5.53
N SER A 7 -14.29 -13.35 4.98
CA SER A 7 -13.69 -14.21 3.96
C SER A 7 -13.16 -13.43 2.75
N ILE A 8 -12.13 -13.95 2.10
CA ILE A 8 -11.64 -13.39 0.84
C ILE A 8 -12.65 -13.51 -0.31
N ARG A 9 -13.58 -14.47 -0.21
CA ARG A 9 -14.66 -14.75 -1.18
C ARG A 9 -15.98 -14.05 -0.84
N ALA A 10 -15.99 -13.20 0.20
CA ALA A 10 -17.20 -12.46 0.56
C ALA A 10 -17.60 -11.50 -0.58
N ALA A 11 -18.91 -11.32 -0.76
CA ALA A 11 -19.52 -10.47 -1.77
C ALA A 11 -20.53 -9.49 -1.14
N GLY A 12 -21.06 -8.56 -1.94
CA GLY A 12 -22.06 -7.59 -1.52
C GLY A 12 -21.62 -6.72 -0.34
N VAL A 13 -22.48 -6.55 0.66
CA VAL A 13 -22.21 -5.66 1.81
C VAL A 13 -20.97 -6.08 2.62
N ALA A 14 -20.71 -7.38 2.76
CA ALA A 14 -19.60 -7.88 3.57
C ALA A 14 -18.23 -7.41 3.02
N ILE A 15 -18.06 -7.38 1.70
CA ILE A 15 -16.79 -6.97 1.11
C ILE A 15 -16.61 -5.45 1.11
N VAL A 16 -17.70 -4.68 1.03
CA VAL A 16 -17.68 -3.23 1.25
C VAL A 16 -17.25 -2.93 2.69
N VAL A 17 -17.79 -3.62 3.68
CA VAL A 17 -17.38 -3.47 5.09
C VAL A 17 -15.90 -3.80 5.26
N LYS A 18 -15.43 -4.87 4.62
CA LYS A 18 -14.00 -5.26 4.62
C LYS A 18 -13.13 -4.16 4.04
N LEU A 19 -13.47 -3.61 2.87
CA LEU A 19 -12.72 -2.52 2.24
C LEU A 19 -12.73 -1.25 3.08
N CYS A 20 -13.89 -0.84 3.60
CA CYS A 20 -14.00 0.32 4.48
C CYS A 20 -13.11 0.20 5.73
N ARG A 21 -12.97 -0.99 6.31
CA ARG A 21 -12.03 -1.23 7.42
C ARG A 21 -10.59 -1.01 6.98
N GLN A 22 -10.18 -1.62 5.86
CA GLN A 22 -8.82 -1.51 5.33
C GLN A 22 -8.45 -0.06 4.95
N PHE A 23 -9.39 0.73 4.45
CA PHE A 23 -9.18 2.16 4.20
C PHE A 23 -9.08 3.00 5.49
N ARG A 24 -9.68 2.53 6.58
CA ARG A 24 -9.65 3.19 7.89
C ARG A 24 -8.50 2.71 8.80
N GLY A 25 -7.55 1.93 8.28
CA GLY A 25 -6.46 1.42 9.11
C GLY A 25 -6.87 0.28 10.03
N LYS A 26 -7.95 -0.45 9.72
CA LYS A 26 -8.42 -1.60 10.51
C LYS A 26 -8.30 -2.89 9.68
N SER A 27 -7.82 -3.95 10.31
CA SER A 27 -7.79 -5.29 9.71
C SER A 27 -8.14 -6.37 10.72
N PHE A 28 -8.98 -7.31 10.31
CA PHE A 28 -9.33 -8.49 11.10
C PHE A 28 -8.92 -9.77 10.38
N GLY A 29 -7.95 -10.47 10.96
CA GLY A 29 -7.42 -11.72 10.44
C GLY A 29 -6.42 -11.55 9.28
N PRO A 30 -5.84 -12.65 8.79
CA PRO A 30 -4.68 -12.64 7.90
C PRO A 30 -4.97 -12.13 6.48
N THR A 31 -6.24 -12.13 6.08
CA THR A 31 -6.68 -11.73 4.72
C THR A 31 -7.04 -10.24 4.61
N GLU A 32 -7.05 -9.52 5.72
CA GLU A 32 -7.27 -8.09 5.77
C GLU A 32 -5.94 -7.38 6.00
N LYS A 33 -5.71 -6.27 5.28
CA LYS A 33 -4.56 -5.41 5.50
C LYS A 33 -5.03 -3.99 5.74
N ASP A 34 -4.52 -3.39 6.79
CA ASP A 34 -4.84 -2.06 7.29
C ASP A 34 -4.22 -0.91 6.48
N TYR A 35 -3.28 -1.20 5.59
CA TYR A 35 -2.54 -0.16 4.86
C TYR A 35 -3.16 0.32 3.55
N LEU A 36 -4.42 -0.02 3.22
CA LEU A 36 -5.04 0.51 1.99
C LEU A 36 -5.26 2.02 2.06
N GLY A 37 -5.67 2.55 3.22
CA GLY A 37 -5.78 4.00 3.43
C GLY A 37 -4.43 4.70 3.27
N PHE A 38 -3.39 4.11 3.86
CA PHE A 38 -2.02 4.63 3.74
C PHE A 38 -1.51 4.58 2.29
N ALA A 39 -1.77 3.50 1.56
CA ALA A 39 -1.43 3.38 0.14
C ALA A 39 -2.10 4.46 -0.72
N LEU A 40 -3.35 4.81 -0.40
CA LEU A 40 -4.09 5.88 -1.09
C LEU A 40 -3.48 7.25 -0.78
N TYR A 41 -3.12 7.50 0.49
CA TYR A 41 -2.41 8.72 0.90
C TYR A 41 -1.06 8.86 0.17
N GLU A 42 -0.24 7.80 0.14
CA GLU A 42 1.06 7.81 -0.55
C GLU A 42 0.95 8.01 -2.06
N ARG A 43 -0.16 7.57 -2.67
CA ARG A 43 -0.45 7.84 -4.08
C ARG A 43 -0.77 9.31 -4.33
N GLY A 44 -1.50 9.96 -3.43
CA GLY A 44 -1.83 11.38 -3.51
C GLY A 44 -0.65 12.31 -3.15
N HIS A 45 0.28 11.83 -2.31
CA HIS A 45 1.41 12.59 -1.79
C HIS A 45 2.73 12.03 -2.31
N TRP A 46 2.89 12.04 -3.63
CA TRP A 46 3.99 11.36 -4.29
C TRP A 46 5.35 12.00 -3.95
N VAL A 47 6.20 11.28 -3.21
CA VAL A 47 7.62 11.60 -3.12
C VAL A 47 8.31 11.12 -4.41
N ALA A 48 8.98 12.02 -5.10
CA ALA A 48 9.70 11.67 -6.32
C ALA A 48 10.92 10.79 -5.97
N THR A 49 10.86 9.50 -6.36
CA THR A 49 11.94 8.52 -6.19
C THR A 49 13.28 9.08 -6.67
N ALA A 50 13.30 9.69 -7.85
CA ALA A 50 14.50 10.28 -8.43
C ALA A 50 15.09 11.41 -7.57
N SER A 51 14.27 12.16 -6.82
CA SER A 51 14.77 13.20 -5.92
C SER A 51 15.46 12.60 -4.70
N VAL A 52 14.91 11.51 -4.14
CA VAL A 52 15.51 10.81 -3.01
C VAL A 52 16.81 10.12 -3.42
N GLU A 53 16.83 9.48 -4.57
CA GLU A 53 18.04 8.83 -5.11
C GLU A 53 19.17 9.83 -5.36
N ARG A 54 18.86 11.00 -5.93
CA ARG A 54 19.86 12.08 -6.08
C ARG A 54 20.39 12.56 -4.74
N TRP A 55 19.52 12.71 -3.74
CA TRP A 55 19.95 13.10 -2.41
C TRP A 55 20.83 12.03 -1.75
N LEU A 56 20.51 10.74 -1.94
CA LEU A 56 21.35 9.63 -1.47
C LEU A 56 22.72 9.63 -2.14
N GLN A 57 22.81 9.94 -3.44
CA GLN A 57 24.09 10.08 -4.14
C GLN A 57 24.94 11.22 -3.56
N GLN A 58 24.32 12.36 -3.25
CA GLN A 58 25.01 13.48 -2.58
C GLN A 58 25.49 13.09 -1.18
N LEU A 59 24.65 12.35 -0.44
CA LEU A 59 24.98 11.88 0.89
C LEU A 59 26.17 10.90 0.85
N ALA A 60 26.20 9.99 -0.13
CA ALA A 60 27.31 9.09 -0.38
C ALA A 60 28.61 9.85 -0.67
N ALA A 61 28.54 10.96 -1.43
CA ALA A 61 29.71 11.79 -1.72
C ALA A 61 30.25 12.53 -0.48
N ILE A 62 29.39 12.85 0.49
CA ILE A 62 29.77 13.54 1.74
C ILE A 62 30.31 12.56 2.78
N LEU A 63 29.62 11.43 2.98
CA LEU A 63 29.92 10.48 4.05
C LEU A 63 30.85 9.34 3.61
N GLY A 64 30.92 9.06 2.30
CA GLY A 64 31.52 7.87 1.73
C GLY A 64 30.52 6.72 1.58
N GLU A 65 30.65 5.94 0.51
CA GLU A 65 29.76 4.81 0.19
C GLU A 65 29.81 3.67 1.22
N THR A 66 30.88 3.59 2.01
CA THR A 66 31.05 2.59 3.07
C THR A 66 30.65 3.11 4.46
N SER A 67 30.17 4.34 4.57
CA SER A 67 29.72 4.91 5.84
C SER A 67 28.52 4.13 6.38
N GLU A 68 28.59 3.70 7.64
CA GLU A 68 27.50 2.98 8.31
C GLU A 68 26.19 3.78 8.30
N LEU A 69 26.28 5.11 8.47
CA LEU A 69 25.11 5.98 8.44
C LEU A 69 24.47 6.03 7.04
N TYR A 70 25.29 6.17 6.00
CA TYR A 70 24.81 6.14 4.62
C TYR A 70 24.13 4.80 4.30
N LEU A 71 24.78 3.68 4.65
CA LEU A 71 24.25 2.34 4.41
C LEU A 71 22.93 2.09 5.15
N ALA A 72 22.80 2.57 6.40
CA ALA A 72 21.56 2.47 7.16
C ALA A 72 20.41 3.24 6.50
N ILE A 73 20.67 4.46 6.01
CA ILE A 73 19.68 5.28 5.31
C ILE A 73 19.30 4.65 3.97
N LEU A 74 20.27 4.14 3.21
CA LEU A 74 20.04 3.45 1.95
C LEU A 74 19.18 2.19 2.13
N ALA A 75 19.47 1.41 3.19
CA ALA A 75 18.68 0.23 3.53
C ALA A 75 17.22 0.60 3.87
N ALA A 76 17.03 1.62 4.71
CA ALA A 76 15.70 2.11 5.07
C ALA A 76 14.92 2.61 3.84
N TRP A 77 15.57 3.35 2.93
CA TRP A 77 14.95 3.78 1.68
C TRP A 77 14.56 2.59 0.80
N THR A 78 15.44 1.60 0.65
CA THR A 78 15.21 0.42 -0.18
C THR A 78 14.02 -0.39 0.33
N GLU A 79 13.96 -0.61 1.64
CA GLU A 79 12.83 -1.27 2.30
C GLU A 79 11.53 -0.48 2.11
N TYR A 80 11.57 0.83 2.38
CA TYR A 80 10.41 1.69 2.18
C TYR A 80 9.90 1.67 0.73
N ALA A 81 10.80 1.80 -0.25
CA ALA A 81 10.46 1.83 -1.67
C ALA A 81 9.83 0.51 -2.12
N ARG A 82 10.39 -0.63 -1.68
CA ARG A 82 9.81 -1.96 -1.94
C ARG A 82 8.41 -2.08 -1.36
N ASP A 83 8.23 -1.74 -0.09
CA ASP A 83 6.95 -1.90 0.60
C ASP A 83 5.90 -0.93 0.06
N ARG A 84 6.30 0.29 -0.30
CA ARG A 84 5.46 1.27 -0.99
C ARG A 84 4.95 0.74 -2.33
N ASN A 85 5.81 0.14 -3.14
CA ASN A 85 5.41 -0.47 -4.41
C ASN A 85 4.40 -1.60 -4.18
N ALA A 86 4.65 -2.48 -3.21
CA ALA A 86 3.70 -3.54 -2.84
C ALA A 86 2.34 -3.00 -2.38
N ARG A 87 2.33 -1.90 -1.60
CA ARG A 87 1.10 -1.19 -1.19
C ARG A 87 0.36 -0.61 -2.40
N ALA A 88 1.07 0.07 -3.30
CA ALA A 88 0.49 0.65 -4.50
C ALA A 88 -0.10 -0.43 -5.43
N ASP A 89 0.58 -1.56 -5.61
CA ASP A 89 0.09 -2.68 -6.41
C ASP A 89 -1.13 -3.35 -5.78
N ARG A 90 -1.15 -3.47 -4.45
CA ARG A 90 -2.34 -3.95 -3.76
C ARG A 90 -3.53 -3.01 -3.95
N LEU A 91 -3.32 -1.71 -3.91
CA LEU A 91 -4.36 -0.72 -4.20
C LEU A 91 -4.87 -0.87 -5.64
N ARG A 92 -3.97 -1.05 -6.61
CA ARG A 92 -4.31 -1.35 -8.02
C ARG A 92 -4.99 -2.70 -8.23
N LEU A 93 -4.85 -3.66 -7.33
CA LEU A 93 -5.58 -4.93 -7.41
C LEU A 93 -6.96 -4.81 -6.76
N GLN A 94 -7.09 -4.07 -5.66
CA GLN A 94 -8.35 -3.96 -4.92
C GLN A 94 -9.36 -3.04 -5.60
N ILE A 95 -8.94 -1.95 -6.24
CA ILE A 95 -9.87 -1.02 -6.89
C ILE A 95 -10.46 -1.62 -8.18
N PRO A 96 -9.69 -2.02 -9.20
CA PRO A 96 -10.22 -2.45 -10.49
C PRO A 96 -10.80 -3.87 -10.47
N LYS A 97 -10.16 -4.85 -9.81
CA LYS A 97 -10.65 -6.25 -9.85
C LYS A 97 -11.83 -6.53 -8.92
N ARG A 98 -12.07 -5.66 -7.94
CA ARG A 98 -12.99 -5.94 -6.84
C ARG A 98 -14.01 -4.82 -6.76
N LEU A 99 -13.59 -3.57 -6.55
CA LEU A 99 -14.53 -2.45 -6.48
C LEU A 99 -15.30 -2.28 -7.81
N TRP A 100 -14.62 -2.21 -8.96
CA TRP A 100 -15.29 -1.97 -10.25
C TRP A 100 -16.09 -3.15 -10.78
N ALA A 101 -15.59 -4.37 -10.60
CA ALA A 101 -16.34 -5.58 -10.96
C ALA A 101 -17.65 -5.74 -10.15
N TRP A 102 -17.78 -5.10 -8.98
CA TRP A 102 -19.00 -5.17 -8.15
C TRP A 102 -19.87 -3.90 -8.23
N CYS A 103 -19.34 -2.79 -8.72
CA CYS A 103 -20.10 -1.57 -9.01
C CYS A 103 -20.79 -1.61 -10.38
N LEU A 104 -20.31 -2.47 -11.27
CA LEU A 104 -20.99 -2.77 -12.53
C LEU A 104 -22.05 -3.85 -12.23
N PRO A 105 -23.30 -3.68 -12.68
CA PRO A 105 -24.25 -4.78 -12.65
C PRO A 105 -23.67 -5.96 -13.43
N ASP A 106 -23.92 -7.19 -12.97
CA ASP A 106 -23.63 -8.36 -13.79
C ASP A 106 -24.34 -8.18 -15.13
N ALA A 107 -23.70 -8.61 -16.22
CA ALA A 107 -24.29 -8.51 -17.57
C ALA A 107 -25.63 -9.28 -17.70
N ASP A 108 -26.02 -10.03 -16.66
CA ASP A 108 -27.20 -10.89 -16.61
C ASP A 108 -28.29 -10.46 -15.58
N GLY A 109 -28.18 -9.27 -14.96
CA GLY A 109 -29.28 -8.65 -14.17
C GLY A 109 -29.15 -8.66 -12.65
#